data_AF-A0A7L4QH77-F1
#
_entry.id   AF-A0A7L4QH77-F1
#
_cell.length_a   1.000
_cell.length_b   1.000
_cell.length_c   1.000
_cell.angle_alpha   90.00
_cell.angle_beta   90.00
_cell.angle_gamma   90.00
#
_symmetry.space_group_name_H-M   'P 1'
#
loop_
_entity.id
_entity.type
_entity.pdbx_description
1 polymer ?
#
loop_
_entity_poly.entity_id
_entity_poly.type
_entity_poly.pdbx_seq_one_letter_code
_entity_poly.pdbx_strand_id
1 'polypeptide(L)'
;AVAPASLLDARYVGTPGMAYVGQAIKDSADKDGVYLKINMSTAGDTIKYTANVKIDPVELIKLDIEVNTATNTRNLVLVGGPVYNSIVKDLVDMGASTVDWATSAGEWEWIADPMAKGYDVLIVAGANREETRMAAEDLVAMLN
;
A
#
# COMPACT_ATOMS: atom_id res chain seq x y z
N ALA A 1 -6.72 -39.36 -20.13
CA ALA A 1 -7.40 -38.09 -19.78
C ALA A 1 -6.37 -36.98 -19.90
N VAL A 2 -6.72 -35.86 -20.55
CA VAL A 2 -5.82 -34.70 -20.68
C VAL A 2 -5.75 -34.00 -19.34
N ALA A 3 -4.54 -33.71 -18.84
CA ALA A 3 -4.37 -32.95 -17.61
C ALA A 3 -4.88 -31.51 -17.81
N PRO A 4 -5.70 -30.95 -16.91
CA PRO A 4 -6.26 -29.62 -17.08
C PRO A 4 -5.13 -28.56 -17.03
N ALA A 5 -5.15 -27.64 -17.99
CA ALA A 5 -4.12 -26.61 -18.14
C ALA A 5 -4.32 -25.39 -17.24
N SER A 6 -5.49 -25.27 -16.59
CA SER A 6 -5.83 -24.16 -15.69
C SER A 6 -6.83 -24.59 -14.60
N LEU A 7 -6.91 -23.81 -13.52
CA LEU A 7 -7.90 -23.98 -12.44
C LEU A 7 -9.35 -23.86 -12.93
N LEU A 8 -9.60 -23.12 -14.01
CA LEU A 8 -10.93 -22.96 -14.61
C LEU A 8 -11.40 -24.20 -15.38
N ASP A 9 -10.46 -25.05 -15.80
CA ASP A 9 -10.75 -26.27 -16.59
C ASP A 9 -10.85 -27.54 -15.72
N ALA A 10 -10.60 -27.42 -14.42
CA ALA A 10 -10.69 -28.53 -13.48
C ALA A 10 -12.16 -28.88 -13.19
N ARG A 11 -12.75 -29.77 -13.99
CA ARG A 11 -14.09 -30.34 -13.71
C ARG A 11 -14.00 -31.55 -12.78
N TYR A 12 -14.87 -31.57 -11.78
CA TYR A 12 -15.08 -32.72 -10.90
C TYR A 12 -15.65 -33.91 -11.71
N VAL A 13 -14.97 -35.05 -11.64
CA VAL A 13 -15.45 -36.34 -12.17
C VAL A 13 -15.23 -37.38 -11.09
N GLY A 14 -16.11 -37.41 -10.07
CA GLY A 14 -16.01 -38.35 -8.97
C GLY A 14 -17.39 -38.85 -8.51
N THR A 15 -17.44 -40.11 -8.07
CA THR A 15 -18.64 -40.69 -7.44
C THR A 15 -18.67 -40.25 -5.97
N PRO A 16 -19.83 -39.83 -5.41
CA PRO A 16 -19.94 -39.43 -4.01
C PRO A 16 -19.46 -40.54 -3.06
N GLY A 17 -18.57 -40.21 -2.12
CA GLY A 17 -18.08 -41.13 -1.08
C GLY A 17 -16.71 -41.77 -1.30
N MET A 18 -15.99 -41.45 -2.38
CA MET A 18 -14.60 -41.87 -2.58
C MET A 18 -13.60 -40.76 -2.21
N ALA A 19 -12.45 -41.14 -1.65
CA ALA A 19 -11.36 -40.20 -1.33
C ALA A 19 -10.89 -39.44 -2.59
N TYR A 20 -10.65 -38.15 -2.42
CA TYR A 20 -10.26 -37.22 -3.49
C TYR A 20 -8.97 -37.67 -4.20
N VAL A 21 -9.03 -37.83 -5.53
CA VAL A 21 -7.87 -38.15 -6.40
C VAL A 21 -7.59 -36.99 -7.38
N GLY A 22 -7.89 -35.75 -6.98
CA GLY A 22 -7.73 -34.54 -7.80
C GLY A 22 -6.49 -33.74 -7.43
N GLN A 23 -5.36 -34.40 -7.17
CA GLN A 23 -4.12 -33.70 -6.85
C GLN A 23 -3.58 -32.99 -8.11
N ALA A 24 -3.95 -31.72 -8.30
CA ALA A 24 -3.31 -30.84 -9.26
C ALA A 24 -2.16 -30.11 -8.54
N ILE A 25 -0.97 -30.70 -8.55
CA ILE A 25 0.24 -30.01 -8.09
C ILE A 25 0.67 -29.10 -9.23
N LYS A 26 0.61 -27.78 -9.01
CA LYS A 26 1.26 -26.81 -9.89
C LYS A 26 2.61 -26.46 -9.30
N ASP A 27 3.65 -27.18 -9.70
CA ASP A 27 5.05 -26.94 -9.29
C ASP A 27 5.71 -25.80 -10.07
N SER A 28 4.91 -24.86 -10.58
CA SER A 28 5.41 -23.72 -11.33
C SER A 28 4.89 -22.46 -10.67
N ALA A 29 5.80 -21.51 -10.47
CA ALA A 29 5.45 -20.16 -10.04
C ALA A 29 4.34 -19.57 -10.92
N ASP A 30 3.46 -18.77 -10.32
CA ASP A 30 2.64 -17.83 -11.07
C ASP A 30 3.52 -16.72 -11.69
N LYS A 31 2.90 -15.79 -12.42
CA LYS A 31 3.64 -14.75 -13.17
C LYS A 31 4.45 -13.81 -12.26
N ASP A 32 4.18 -13.84 -10.96
CA ASP A 32 4.78 -13.05 -9.90
C ASP A 32 5.74 -13.84 -8.98
N GLY A 33 5.97 -15.14 -9.24
CA GLY A 33 7.02 -15.91 -8.56
C GLY A 33 6.58 -16.73 -7.34
N VAL A 34 5.28 -16.75 -7.02
CA VAL A 34 4.72 -17.43 -5.86
C VAL A 34 4.45 -18.90 -6.15
N TYR A 35 4.91 -19.78 -5.26
CA TYR A 35 4.63 -21.21 -5.29
C TYR A 35 3.42 -21.53 -4.41
N LEU A 36 2.28 -21.85 -5.04
CA LEU A 36 1.04 -22.22 -4.33
C LEU A 36 0.84 -23.74 -4.40
N LYS A 37 0.99 -24.43 -3.26
CA LYS A 37 0.62 -25.85 -3.13
C LYS A 37 -0.83 -25.96 -2.64
N ILE A 38 -1.74 -26.31 -3.54
CA ILE A 38 -3.17 -26.45 -3.23
C ILE A 38 -3.49 -27.93 -2.96
N ASN A 39 -3.82 -28.27 -1.72
CA ASN A 39 -4.40 -29.57 -1.37
C ASN A 39 -5.85 -29.34 -0.92
N MET A 40 -6.83 -29.61 -1.79
CA MET A 40 -8.25 -29.55 -1.42
C MET A 40 -8.71 -30.91 -0.91
N SER A 41 -9.26 -30.97 0.30
CA SER A 41 -9.94 -32.16 0.84
C SER A 41 -11.47 -32.10 0.67
N THR A 42 -12.03 -30.91 0.45
CA THR A 42 -13.48 -30.68 0.29
C THR A 42 -13.76 -29.62 -0.79
N ALA A 43 -14.93 -29.69 -1.43
CA ALA A 43 -15.34 -28.69 -2.43
C ALA A 43 -15.74 -27.37 -1.74
N GLY A 44 -15.21 -26.24 -2.23
CA GLY A 44 -15.58 -24.89 -1.76
C GLY A 44 -14.57 -24.20 -0.85
N ASP A 45 -13.42 -24.81 -0.58
CA ASP A 45 -12.40 -24.17 0.27
C ASP A 45 -11.76 -22.96 -0.43
N THR A 46 -11.87 -21.79 0.23
CA THR A 46 -11.27 -20.53 -0.23
C THR A 46 -9.84 -20.44 0.28
N ILE A 47 -8.87 -20.40 -0.63
CA ILE A 47 -7.46 -20.24 -0.28
C ILE A 47 -7.14 -18.75 -0.25
N LYS A 48 -6.88 -18.23 0.95
CA LYS A 48 -6.32 -16.90 1.14
C LYS A 48 -4.81 -16.99 1.05
N TYR A 49 -4.20 -16.27 0.13
CA TYR A 49 -2.76 -16.11 0.08
C TYR A 49 -2.42 -14.62 0.01
N THR A 50 -1.30 -14.24 0.62
CA THR A 50 -0.77 -12.89 0.55
C THR A 50 -0.06 -12.74 -0.79
N ALA A 51 -0.65 -11.98 -1.71
CA ALA A 51 0.02 -11.61 -2.96
C ALA A 51 1.11 -10.57 -2.65
N ASN A 52 2.37 -10.95 -2.82
CA ASN A 52 3.49 -10.02 -2.69
C ASN A 52 3.62 -9.24 -4.00
N VAL A 53 3.03 -8.04 -4.05
CA VAL A 53 3.17 -7.16 -5.20
C VAL A 53 4.53 -6.47 -5.13
N LYS A 54 5.39 -6.76 -6.10
CA LYS A 54 6.64 -6.02 -6.27
C LYS A 54 6.31 -4.64 -6.86
N ILE A 55 6.35 -3.61 -6.02
CA ILE A 55 6.15 -2.22 -6.43
C ILE A 55 7.53 -1.58 -6.57
N ASP A 56 7.77 -0.87 -7.68
CA ASP A 56 8.96 -0.03 -7.80
C ASP A 56 8.81 1.18 -6.86
N PRO A 57 9.75 1.43 -5.93
CA PRO A 57 9.68 2.56 -5.01
C PRO A 57 9.44 3.91 -5.72
N VAL A 58 9.94 4.07 -6.95
CA VAL A 58 9.78 5.31 -7.72
C VAL A 58 8.32 5.57 -8.07
N GLU A 59 7.50 4.53 -8.25
CA GLU A 59 6.07 4.68 -8.56
C GLU A 59 5.25 5.20 -7.37
N LEU A 60 5.77 5.06 -6.15
CA LEU A 60 5.14 5.57 -4.92
C LEU A 60 5.46 7.04 -4.67
N ILE A 61 6.53 7.56 -5.26
CA ILE A 61 6.94 8.96 -5.10
C ILE A 61 6.22 9.79 -6.16
N LYS A 62 5.50 10.80 -5.71
CA LYS A 62 4.70 11.70 -6.55
C LYS A 62 4.99 13.14 -6.18
N LEU A 63 5.01 14.02 -7.19
CA LEU A 63 4.90 15.45 -6.97
C LEU A 63 3.49 15.77 -6.47
N ASP A 64 3.35 16.84 -5.72
CA ASP A 64 2.06 17.31 -5.20
C ASP A 64 1.04 17.55 -6.32
N ILE A 65 1.48 18.12 -7.45
CA ILE A 65 0.66 18.33 -8.66
C ILE A 65 0.19 17.03 -9.34
N GLU A 66 0.81 15.89 -9.05
CA GLU A 66 0.41 14.58 -9.59
C GLU A 66 -0.64 13.89 -8.71
N VAL A 67 -0.88 14.40 -7.50
CA VAL A 67 -1.82 13.83 -6.55
C VAL A 67 -3.13 14.60 -6.60
N ASN A 68 -4.20 13.91 -6.99
CA ASN A 68 -5.55 14.44 -6.86
C ASN A 68 -6.15 14.02 -5.51
N THR A 69 -6.12 14.93 -4.54
CA THR A 69 -6.67 14.72 -3.19
C THR A 69 -8.16 14.40 -3.19
N ALA A 70 -8.93 14.85 -4.19
CA ALA A 70 -10.36 14.58 -4.28
C ALA A 70 -10.70 13.11 -4.58
N THR A 71 -9.80 12.40 -5.27
CA THR A 71 -9.96 10.99 -5.66
C THR A 71 -9.00 10.04 -4.93
N ASN A 72 -8.16 10.58 -4.06
CA ASN A 72 -7.17 9.80 -3.34
C ASN A 72 -7.85 8.86 -2.32
N THR A 73 -7.31 7.64 -2.19
CA THR A 73 -7.84 6.57 -1.32
C THR A 73 -6.78 5.98 -0.41
N ARG A 74 -5.57 6.56 -0.39
CA ARG A 74 -4.41 6.02 0.34
C ARG A 74 -3.85 7.08 1.29
N ASN A 75 -3.28 6.64 2.39
CA ASN A 75 -2.57 7.56 3.28
C ASN A 75 -1.43 8.25 2.54
N LEU A 76 -1.19 9.51 2.87
CA LEU A 76 -0.15 10.33 2.25
C LEU A 76 0.95 10.64 3.25
N VAL A 77 2.20 10.54 2.79
CA VAL A 77 3.34 11.15 3.48
C VAL A 77 3.78 12.34 2.64
N LEU A 78 3.59 13.54 3.17
CA LEU A 78 3.91 14.79 2.51
C LEU A 78 5.25 15.30 3.02
N VAL A 79 6.26 15.32 2.16
CA VAL A 79 7.59 15.81 2.51
C VAL A 79 7.73 17.26 2.02
N GLY A 80 8.10 18.15 2.92
CA GLY A 80 8.28 19.58 2.67
C GLY A 80 7.10 20.45 3.15
N GLY A 81 7.44 21.67 3.59
CA GLY A 81 6.46 22.62 4.14
C GLY A 81 5.59 23.32 3.08
N PRO A 82 4.68 24.22 3.51
CA PRO A 82 3.64 24.83 2.66
C PRO A 82 4.17 25.71 1.52
N VAL A 83 5.46 26.08 1.55
CA VAL A 83 6.11 26.82 0.46
C VAL A 83 6.42 25.92 -0.75
N TYR A 84 6.71 24.63 -0.51
CA TYR A 84 7.17 23.69 -1.54
C TYR A 84 6.18 22.55 -1.80
N ASN A 85 5.18 22.37 -0.93
CA ASN A 85 4.13 21.38 -1.08
C ASN A 85 2.76 22.05 -0.96
N SER A 86 2.04 22.13 -2.07
CA SER A 86 0.73 22.78 -2.14
C SER A 86 -0.33 22.08 -1.29
N ILE A 87 -0.26 20.76 -1.13
CA ILE A 87 -1.20 20.01 -0.29
C ILE A 87 -0.98 20.36 1.19
N VAL A 88 0.27 20.50 1.63
CA VAL A 88 0.58 20.98 2.99
C VAL A 88 0.07 22.40 3.18
N LYS A 89 0.19 23.25 2.15
CA LYS A 89 -0.38 24.60 2.19
C LYS A 89 -1.91 24.57 2.40
N ASP A 90 -2.63 23.74 1.66
CA ASP A 90 -4.09 23.61 1.80
C ASP A 90 -4.48 23.14 3.21
N LEU A 91 -3.73 22.19 3.76
CA LEU A 91 -3.93 21.68 5.13
C LEU A 91 -3.73 22.74 6.21
N VAL A 92 -2.75 23.64 6.02
CA VAL A 92 -2.53 24.80 6.90
C VAL A 92 -3.66 25.82 6.72
N ASP A 93 -4.00 26.17 5.48
CA ASP A 93 -5.01 27.18 5.16
C ASP A 93 -6.40 26.80 5.68
N MET A 94 -6.74 25.50 5.67
CA MET A 94 -8.00 24.98 6.23
C MET A 94 -7.96 24.74 7.74
N GLY A 95 -6.82 24.98 8.40
CA GLY A 95 -6.63 24.80 9.84
C GLY A 95 -6.54 23.34 10.30
N ALA A 96 -6.26 22.40 9.39
CA ALA A 96 -6.07 21.00 9.73
C ALA A 96 -4.67 20.74 10.30
N SER A 97 -3.65 21.40 9.74
CA SER A 97 -2.28 21.41 10.28
C SER A 97 -2.12 22.53 11.30
N THR A 98 -1.50 22.22 12.43
CA THR A 98 -1.38 23.13 13.58
C THR A 98 0.05 23.63 13.82
N VAL A 99 1.05 23.01 13.18
CA VAL A 99 2.46 23.37 13.29
C VAL A 99 2.77 24.65 12.52
N ASP A 100 3.54 25.56 13.12
CA ASP A 100 4.13 26.69 12.41
C ASP A 100 5.34 26.25 11.59
N TRP A 101 5.08 25.75 10.39
CA TRP A 101 6.12 25.27 9.48
C TRP A 101 7.12 26.35 9.04
N ALA A 102 6.81 27.64 9.20
CA ALA A 102 7.74 28.72 8.86
C ALA A 102 8.87 28.85 9.88
N THR A 103 8.66 28.39 11.12
CA THR A 103 9.64 28.45 12.21
C THR A 103 10.02 27.07 12.76
N SER A 104 9.41 25.99 12.25
CA SER A 104 9.67 24.62 12.68
C SER A 104 11.16 24.25 12.53
N ALA A 105 11.71 23.65 13.59
CA ALA A 105 13.06 23.13 13.64
C ALA A 105 13.21 21.76 12.94
N GLY A 106 12.15 21.29 12.27
CA GLY A 106 12.09 19.97 11.65
C GLY A 106 11.33 19.01 12.55
N GLU A 107 10.10 18.69 12.15
CA GLU A 107 9.23 17.77 12.86
C GLU A 107 8.26 17.08 11.91
N TRP A 108 7.44 16.19 12.45
CA TRP A 108 6.36 15.54 11.72
C TRP A 108 5.03 15.76 12.42
N GLU A 109 3.96 15.88 11.64
CA GLU A 109 2.59 16.01 12.13
C GLU A 109 1.71 14.97 11.46
N TRP A 110 1.08 14.11 12.27
CA TRP A 110 0.06 13.18 11.79
C TRP A 110 -1.33 13.80 11.97
N ILE A 111 -2.10 13.79 10.89
CA ILE A 111 -3.46 14.31 10.86
C ILE A 111 -4.39 13.20 10.39
N ALA A 112 -5.35 12.85 11.23
CA ALA A 112 -6.35 11.83 10.94
C ALA A 112 -7.45 12.40 10.03
N ASP A 113 -7.69 11.75 8.89
CA ASP A 113 -8.72 12.08 7.89
C ASP A 113 -8.98 13.59 7.64
N PRO A 114 -7.95 14.41 7.33
CA PRO A 114 -8.12 15.87 7.19
C PRO A 114 -9.04 16.28 6.05
N MET A 115 -9.19 15.41 5.03
CA MET A 115 -9.99 15.67 3.84
C MET A 115 -11.39 15.04 3.90
N ALA A 116 -11.75 14.38 5.01
CA ALA A 116 -12.99 13.60 5.16
C ALA A 116 -13.18 12.58 4.01
N LYS A 117 -12.10 11.89 3.63
CA LYS A 117 -12.02 10.89 2.55
C LYS A 117 -11.62 9.51 3.05
N GLY A 118 -11.37 9.34 4.34
CA GLY A 118 -10.95 8.08 4.94
C GLY A 118 -9.48 7.76 4.72
N TYR A 119 -8.62 8.77 4.55
CA TYR A 119 -7.17 8.59 4.52
C TYR A 119 -6.45 9.60 5.41
N ASP A 120 -5.38 9.15 6.03
CA ASP A 120 -4.57 9.98 6.92
C ASP A 120 -3.44 10.67 6.17
N VAL A 121 -2.95 11.76 6.76
CA VAL A 121 -1.80 12.50 6.25
C VAL A 121 -0.72 12.56 7.32
N LEU A 122 0.52 12.29 6.93
CA LEU A 122 1.72 12.57 7.71
C LEU A 122 2.51 13.67 7.00
N ILE A 123 2.64 14.84 7.62
CA ILE A 123 3.50 15.92 7.14
C ILE A 123 4.88 15.72 7.76
N VAL A 124 5.92 15.87 6.95
CA VAL A 124 7.33 15.80 7.37
C VAL A 124 8.04 17.01 6.80
N ALA A 125 8.31 18.01 7.65
CA ALA A 125 8.78 19.31 7.18
C ALA A 125 9.55 20.07 8.25
N GLY A 126 10.32 21.06 7.80
CA GLY A 126 10.92 22.09 8.63
C GLY A 126 11.00 23.42 7.89
N ALA A 127 11.46 24.47 8.58
CA ALA A 127 11.49 25.83 8.06
C ALA A 127 12.30 25.99 6.77
N ASN A 128 13.37 25.22 6.60
CA ASN A 128 14.13 25.16 5.35
C ASN A 128 14.52 23.73 4.98
N ARG A 129 15.37 23.63 3.94
CA ARG A 129 15.80 22.35 3.36
C ARG A 129 16.49 21.47 4.40
N GLU A 130 17.27 22.06 5.29
CA GLU A 130 18.06 21.31 6.25
C GLU A 130 17.19 20.76 7.38
N GLU A 131 16.26 21.55 7.93
CA GLU A 131 15.35 21.03 8.97
C GLU A 131 14.37 20.01 8.38
N THR A 132 13.96 20.16 7.12
CA THR A 132 13.16 19.13 6.44
C THR A 132 13.94 17.82 6.28
N ARG A 133 15.25 17.89 5.96
CA ARG A 133 16.12 16.70 5.91
C ARG A 133 16.21 16.04 7.29
N MET A 134 16.41 16.83 8.34
CA MET A 134 16.47 16.33 9.72
C MET A 134 15.14 15.67 10.14
N ALA A 135 14.00 16.27 9.84
CA ALA A 135 12.68 15.69 10.11
C ALA A 135 12.49 14.32 9.42
N ALA A 136 12.94 14.21 8.16
CA ALA A 136 12.88 12.95 7.43
C ALA A 136 13.81 11.89 8.03
N GLU A 137 15.02 12.26 8.44
CA GLU A 137 15.96 11.34 9.09
C GLU A 137 15.45 10.86 10.45
N ASP A 138 14.87 11.75 11.24
CA ASP A 138 14.28 11.41 12.54
C ASP A 138 13.10 10.44 12.38
N LEU A 139 12.22 10.68 11.40
CA LEU A 139 11.13 9.76 11.07
C LEU A 139 11.66 8.37 10.67
N VAL A 140 12.68 8.32 9.81
CA VAL A 140 13.28 7.04 9.38
C VAL A 140 13.95 6.33 10.56
N ALA A 141 14.62 7.06 11.45
CA ALA A 141 15.23 6.49 12.65
C ALA A 141 14.21 5.86 13.59
N MET A 142 13.02 6.43 13.72
CA MET A 142 11.93 5.87 14.54
C MET A 142 11.39 4.53 14.02
N LEU A 143 11.55 4.24 12.73
CA LEU A 143 11.01 3.05 12.08
C LEU A 143 11.99 1.86 12.06
N ASN A 144 13.23 2.05 12.50
CA ASN A 144 14.30 1.03 12.52
C ASN A 144 14.53 0.48 13.93
#